data_AF-A0AAZ1XVK7-F1
#
_entry.id   AF-A0AAZ1XVK7-F1
#
_cell.length_a   1.000
_cell.length_b   1.000
_cell.length_c   1.000
_cell.angle_alpha   90.00
_cell.angle_beta   90.00
_cell.angle_gamma   90.00
#
_symmetry.space_group_name_H-M   'P 1'
#
loop_
_entity.id
_entity.type
_entity.pdbx_description
1 polymer ?
#
loop_
_entity_poly.entity_id
_entity_poly.type
_entity_poly.pdbx_seq_one_letter_code
_entity_poly.pdbx_strand_id
1 'polypeptide(L)'
;MYSCINCGFHPPVVVMDLHRKGVFKLAVSDLKAPEDFNGEHDIEGFWNSIHLEMISRGFFPSGVKNPFSVPPSYTHWAPWIGSETRTSDIVLNTEFQKVGTSSSHEAKLSSVTEDRLLDELAKQKVGVVRKLCKACNIDSKGSRFDLITRLREKMKSRQTYDKVFQSIWGASGGWSVILCPHGIVYSVKFNLRAESPRDFADLLLSWKHMPNVCVYDFARGLVAHTNLRVPDKLPFHPHEGRLAEPTEENVKAAQDGSLKVNLPWLHERMDSVNENPHPVTGSSDHYVLYDRFHEGNTKDPKDILRRIQLVPELKGWLNSQVVEQFFANMRKSNYFLSNMSPSTHVFLMRNITHHYNTVT
;
A
#
# COMPACT_ATOMS: atom_id res chain seq x y z
N MET A 1 17.75 -11.15 4.14
CA MET A 1 18.06 -10.56 2.81
C MET A 1 16.77 -9.99 2.20
N TYR A 2 16.78 -8.90 1.43
CA TYR A 2 15.56 -8.36 0.75
C TYR A 2 15.56 -8.74 -0.73
N SER A 3 15.85 -10.01 -1.02
CA SER A 3 15.87 -10.58 -2.36
C SER A 3 15.52 -12.06 -2.29
N CYS A 4 14.87 -12.54 -3.34
CA CYS A 4 14.44 -13.92 -3.43
C CYS A 4 15.48 -14.74 -4.17
N ILE A 5 15.73 -15.97 -3.73
CA ILE A 5 16.62 -16.90 -4.43
C ILE A 5 16.14 -17.14 -5.87
N ASN A 6 14.82 -17.20 -6.08
CA ASN A 6 14.23 -17.47 -7.40
C ASN A 6 14.04 -16.20 -8.25
N CYS A 7 13.80 -15.04 -7.63
CA CYS A 7 13.49 -13.80 -8.38
C CYS A 7 14.64 -12.78 -8.40
N GLY A 8 15.73 -13.01 -7.66
CA GLY A 8 16.81 -12.05 -7.48
C GLY A 8 16.35 -10.76 -6.79
N PHE A 9 16.87 -9.62 -7.26
CA PHE A 9 16.56 -8.28 -6.72
C PHE A 9 15.39 -7.58 -7.43
N HIS A 10 14.95 -8.11 -8.57
CA HIS A 10 14.00 -7.49 -9.48
C HIS A 10 12.90 -8.50 -9.85
N PRO A 11 11.93 -8.74 -8.95
CA PRO A 11 10.89 -9.72 -9.22
C PRO A 11 9.96 -9.23 -10.33
N PRO A 12 9.75 -10.01 -11.41
CA PRO A 12 8.87 -9.60 -12.50
C PRO A 12 7.39 -9.60 -12.12
N VAL A 13 7.02 -10.39 -11.10
CA VAL A 13 5.66 -10.48 -10.58
C VAL A 13 5.69 -10.18 -9.10
N VAL A 14 4.77 -9.33 -8.65
CA VAL A 14 4.64 -8.95 -7.24
C VAL A 14 3.18 -8.95 -6.80
N VAL A 15 2.96 -9.22 -5.52
CA VAL A 15 1.68 -9.11 -4.82
C VAL A 15 1.80 -8.01 -3.78
N MET A 16 0.82 -7.11 -3.78
CA MET A 16 0.81 -5.91 -2.96
C MET A 16 -0.45 -5.87 -2.10
N ASP A 17 -0.28 -5.64 -0.81
CA ASP A 17 -1.42 -5.50 0.10
C ASP A 17 -1.03 -4.72 1.37
N LEU A 18 -2.05 -4.34 2.15
CA LEU A 18 -1.98 -3.54 3.34
C LEU A 18 -2.41 -4.33 4.58
N HIS A 19 -1.54 -4.36 5.59
CA HIS A 19 -1.95 -4.82 6.90
C HIS A 19 -2.45 -3.66 7.78
N ARG A 20 -3.75 -3.66 8.06
CA ARG A 20 -4.43 -2.62 8.88
C ARG A 20 -4.31 -2.78 10.40
N LYS A 21 -3.54 -3.76 10.90
CA LYS A 21 -3.39 -4.07 12.33
C LYS A 21 -1.92 -4.26 12.66
N GLY A 22 -1.60 -4.26 13.95
CA GLY A 22 -0.20 -4.16 14.37
C GLY A 22 0.32 -2.83 13.89
N VAL A 23 -0.30 -1.74 14.36
CA VAL A 23 -0.04 -0.36 13.94
C VAL A 23 0.28 0.46 15.17
N PHE A 24 1.21 1.40 15.06
CA PHE A 24 1.49 2.32 16.16
C PHE A 24 0.36 3.35 16.30
N LYS A 25 0.17 3.84 17.52
CA LYS A 25 -0.81 4.90 17.79
C LYS A 25 -0.23 6.22 17.31
N LEU A 26 -1.00 6.91 16.47
CA LEU A 26 -0.70 8.24 15.96
C LEU A 26 -2.02 8.97 15.76
N ALA A 27 -2.22 10.11 16.41
CA ALA A 27 -3.32 10.98 16.05
C ALA A 27 -2.90 11.81 14.83
N VAL A 28 -3.61 11.64 13.71
CA VAL A 28 -3.28 12.30 12.44
C VAL A 28 -3.32 13.84 12.55
N SER A 29 -4.07 14.38 13.52
CA SER A 29 -4.07 15.81 13.88
C SER A 29 -2.71 16.33 14.33
N ASP A 30 -1.80 15.45 14.75
CA ASP A 30 -0.50 15.83 15.29
C ASP A 30 0.52 16.11 14.18
N LEU A 31 0.19 15.78 12.92
CA LEU A 31 1.05 15.99 11.76
C LEU A 31 0.72 17.28 11.03
N LYS A 32 1.74 18.11 10.82
CA LYS A 32 1.65 19.33 10.00
C LYS A 32 2.09 19.03 8.56
N ALA A 33 1.27 19.44 7.59
CA ALA A 33 1.69 19.38 6.19
C ALA A 33 2.89 20.32 5.95
N PRO A 34 3.92 19.86 5.23
CA PRO A 34 4.99 20.74 4.77
C PRO A 34 4.49 21.63 3.61
N GLU A 35 5.05 22.84 3.48
CA GLU A 35 4.73 23.78 2.40
C GLU A 35 5.58 23.52 1.15
N ASP A 36 6.90 23.36 1.31
CA ASP A 36 7.87 23.20 0.20
C ASP A 36 8.59 21.84 0.25
N PHE A 37 7.83 20.75 0.22
CA PHE A 37 8.40 19.39 0.21
C PHE A 37 7.94 18.63 -1.02
N ASN A 38 8.88 18.01 -1.74
CA ASN A 38 8.59 17.25 -2.96
C ASN A 38 8.22 15.78 -2.69
N GLY A 39 8.37 15.31 -1.45
CA GLY A 39 8.11 13.92 -1.09
C GLY A 39 9.30 12.98 -1.28
N GLU A 40 10.50 13.51 -1.52
CA GLU A 40 11.73 12.72 -1.56
C GLU A 40 12.30 12.52 -0.15
N HIS A 41 12.71 11.29 0.16
CA HIS A 41 13.28 10.92 1.46
C HIS A 41 14.61 10.23 1.26
N ASP A 42 15.61 10.65 2.03
CA ASP A 42 16.82 9.87 2.25
C ASP A 42 16.49 8.67 3.13
N ILE A 43 16.42 7.50 2.51
CA ILE A 43 16.11 6.24 3.17
C ILE A 43 17.20 5.85 4.18
N GLU A 44 18.47 6.03 3.83
CA GLU A 44 19.59 5.65 4.71
C GLU A 44 19.64 6.60 5.90
N GLY A 45 19.53 7.90 5.68
CA GLY A 45 19.45 8.91 6.74
C GLY A 45 18.31 8.64 7.72
N PHE A 46 17.11 8.31 7.23
CA PHE A 46 15.97 7.96 8.09
C PHE A 46 16.24 6.70 8.92
N TRP A 47 16.61 5.59 8.28
CA TRP A 47 16.80 4.32 9.00
C TRP A 47 18.02 4.35 9.93
N ASN A 48 19.07 5.10 9.60
CA ASN A 48 20.18 5.36 10.51
C ASN A 48 19.76 6.18 11.73
N SER A 49 18.86 7.16 11.56
CA SER A 49 18.29 7.91 12.67
C SER A 49 17.45 7.01 13.59
N ILE A 50 16.67 6.09 13.02
CA ILE A 50 15.94 5.06 13.78
C ILE A 50 16.90 4.15 14.56
N HIS A 51 17.98 3.68 13.92
CA HIS A 51 19.00 2.87 14.59
C HIS A 51 19.66 3.62 15.75
N LEU A 52 20.04 4.88 15.52
CA LEU A 52 20.64 5.74 16.54
C LEU A 52 19.71 5.94 17.72
N GLU A 53 18.41 6.16 17.48
CA GLU A 53 17.43 6.25 18.56
C GLU A 53 17.38 4.97 19.40
N MET A 54 17.42 3.79 18.77
CA MET A 54 17.38 2.52 19.50
C MET A 54 18.63 2.31 20.35
N ILE A 55 19.82 2.58 19.76
CA ILE A 55 21.11 2.44 20.44
C ILE A 55 21.20 3.42 21.61
N SER A 56 20.78 4.68 21.41
CA SER A 56 20.96 5.75 22.37
C SER A 56 20.17 5.53 23.67
N ARG A 57 19.09 4.74 23.64
CA ARG A 57 18.30 4.37 24.83
C ARG A 57 19.12 3.69 25.92
N GLY A 58 20.20 3.00 25.57
CA GLY A 58 21.13 2.40 26.54
C GLY A 58 22.04 3.42 27.24
N PHE A 59 22.11 4.65 26.74
CA PHE A 59 23.03 5.69 27.19
C PHE A 59 22.34 6.84 27.96
N PHE A 60 21.02 6.93 27.91
CA PHE A 60 20.26 7.95 28.62
C PHE A 60 19.55 7.37 29.85
N PRO A 61 19.72 7.99 31.05
CA PRO A 61 18.99 7.57 32.24
C PRO A 61 17.47 7.62 32.06
N SER A 62 16.76 6.77 32.80
CA SER A 62 15.30 6.79 32.84
C SER A 62 14.79 8.19 33.26
N GLY A 63 13.88 8.76 32.46
CA GLY A 63 13.32 10.10 32.67
C GLY A 63 14.00 11.23 31.88
N VAL A 64 15.16 10.99 31.27
CA VAL A 64 15.80 11.97 30.36
C VAL A 64 15.25 11.80 28.95
N LYS A 65 14.90 12.91 28.29
CA LYS A 65 14.43 12.89 26.90
C LYS A 65 15.58 12.47 25.98
N ASN A 66 15.37 11.43 25.19
CA ASN A 66 16.32 11.02 24.15
C ASN A 66 16.42 12.11 23.07
N PRO A 67 17.59 12.74 22.85
CA PRO A 67 17.77 13.78 21.83
C PRO A 67 17.65 13.22 20.41
N PHE A 68 17.82 11.90 20.23
CA PHE A 68 17.72 11.22 18.94
C PHE A 68 16.32 10.65 18.66
N SER A 69 15.29 11.10 19.40
CA SER A 69 13.92 10.64 19.16
C SER A 69 13.47 10.97 17.73
N VAL A 70 12.94 9.97 17.01
CA VAL A 70 12.42 10.12 15.65
C VAL A 70 10.88 10.06 15.69
N PRO A 71 10.19 11.21 15.82
CA PRO A 71 8.74 11.24 15.77
C PRO A 71 8.24 11.07 14.32
N PRO A 72 7.02 10.53 14.12
CA PRO A 72 6.37 10.54 12.82
C PRO A 72 6.26 11.96 12.25
N SER A 73 6.66 12.14 11.00
CA SER A 73 6.55 13.40 10.27
C SER A 73 6.45 13.15 8.77
N TYR A 74 5.90 14.08 8.01
CA TYR A 74 5.84 13.92 6.55
C TYR A 74 7.19 14.09 5.85
N THR A 75 8.12 14.83 6.47
CA THR A 75 9.42 15.19 5.89
C THR A 75 10.55 14.25 6.30
N HIS A 76 10.30 13.35 7.26
CA HIS A 76 11.30 12.41 7.75
C HIS A 76 10.64 11.09 8.18
N TRP A 77 10.14 10.34 7.19
CA TRP A 77 9.47 9.06 7.38
C TRP A 77 9.55 8.21 6.11
N ALA A 78 10.70 7.58 5.92
CA ALA A 78 10.98 6.82 4.69
C ALA A 78 10.42 5.39 4.77
N PRO A 79 9.97 4.81 3.64
CA PRO A 79 9.74 3.37 3.54
C PRO A 79 11.06 2.59 3.67
N TRP A 80 10.98 1.27 3.73
CA TRP A 80 12.12 0.38 3.50
C TRP A 80 11.98 -0.27 2.12
N ILE A 81 13.02 -0.16 1.29
CA ILE A 81 13.17 -0.84 0.00
C ILE A 81 14.56 -1.45 -0.03
N GLY A 82 14.70 -2.69 -0.49
CA GLY A 82 16.02 -3.33 -0.64
C GLY A 82 16.98 -2.46 -1.47
N SER A 83 18.25 -2.35 -1.05
CA SER A 83 19.24 -1.47 -1.68
C SER A 83 19.43 -1.74 -3.17
N GLU A 84 19.43 -3.01 -3.56
CA GLU A 84 19.54 -3.42 -4.97
C GLU A 84 18.23 -3.25 -5.75
N THR A 85 17.08 -3.21 -5.05
CA THR A 85 15.76 -3.06 -5.68
C THR A 85 15.44 -1.59 -5.95
N ARG A 86 15.87 -0.66 -5.08
CA ARG A 86 15.62 0.77 -5.24
C ARG A 86 16.55 1.41 -6.28
N THR A 87 16.07 2.48 -6.92
CA THR A 87 16.86 3.23 -7.92
C THR A 87 18.03 3.98 -7.29
N SER A 88 17.81 4.53 -6.10
CA SER A 88 18.81 5.29 -5.33
C SER A 88 18.44 5.31 -3.85
N ASP A 89 19.26 5.96 -3.03
CA ASP A 89 18.97 6.20 -1.61
C ASP A 89 17.90 7.29 -1.40
N ILE A 90 17.51 7.99 -2.47
CA ILE A 90 16.37 8.89 -2.47
C ILE A 90 15.14 8.13 -2.96
N VAL A 91 14.14 8.02 -2.09
CA VAL A 91 12.88 7.30 -2.34
C VAL A 91 11.68 8.22 -2.15
N LEU A 92 10.56 7.87 -2.76
CA LEU A 92 9.33 8.65 -2.68
C LEU A 92 8.50 8.26 -1.45
N ASN A 93 8.01 9.27 -0.74
CA ASN A 93 6.85 9.19 0.13
C ASN A 93 6.12 10.54 0.11
N THR A 94 5.09 10.60 -0.74
CA THR A 94 4.26 11.79 -1.00
C THR A 94 2.99 11.80 -0.15
N GLU A 95 2.95 11.07 0.96
CA GLU A 95 1.76 10.90 1.79
C GLU A 95 1.18 12.22 2.33
N PHE A 96 2.00 13.26 2.45
CA PHE A 96 1.56 14.61 2.83
C PHE A 96 0.58 15.23 1.83
N GLN A 97 0.60 14.84 0.56
CA GLN A 97 -0.34 15.32 -0.45
C GLN A 97 -1.78 14.81 -0.22
N LYS A 98 -1.95 13.84 0.69
CA LYS A 98 -3.26 13.43 1.21
C LYS A 98 -3.83 14.43 2.24
N VAL A 99 -3.06 15.44 2.65
CA VAL A 99 -3.51 16.51 3.55
C VAL A 99 -4.27 17.55 2.74
N GLY A 100 -5.51 17.87 3.13
CA GLY A 100 -6.28 18.94 2.50
C GLY A 100 -6.90 18.60 1.14
N THR A 101 -6.86 17.33 0.70
CA THR A 101 -7.45 16.85 -0.55
C THR A 101 -9.00 16.78 -0.48
N SER A 102 -9.62 17.94 -0.28
CA SER A 102 -11.04 18.21 -0.56
C SER A 102 -11.25 18.88 -1.93
N SER A 103 -10.18 19.14 -2.71
CA SER A 103 -10.24 19.79 -4.02
C SER A 103 -9.50 19.00 -5.10
N SER A 104 -10.18 18.85 -6.25
CA SER A 104 -9.70 18.46 -7.60
C SER A 104 -9.04 17.08 -7.80
N HIS A 105 -9.64 16.31 -8.72
CA HIS A 105 -9.20 15.05 -9.35
C HIS A 105 -8.78 13.85 -8.46
N GLU A 106 -7.94 14.02 -7.43
CA GLU A 106 -7.57 12.92 -6.54
C GLU A 106 -8.72 12.46 -5.65
N ALA A 107 -9.64 13.34 -5.24
CA ALA A 107 -10.86 12.95 -4.53
C ALA A 107 -11.79 12.04 -5.38
N LYS A 108 -11.65 12.04 -6.72
CA LYS A 108 -12.36 11.12 -7.63
C LYS A 108 -11.66 9.75 -7.73
N LEU A 109 -10.34 9.68 -7.56
CA LEU A 109 -9.57 8.43 -7.51
C LEU A 109 -9.51 7.81 -6.09
N SER A 110 -9.53 8.66 -5.07
CA SER A 110 -9.44 8.37 -3.63
C SER A 110 -10.82 8.17 -3.00
N SER A 111 -11.85 7.80 -3.77
CA SER A 111 -13.11 7.39 -3.14
C SER A 111 -12.90 6.05 -2.44
N VAL A 112 -12.34 6.11 -1.22
CA VAL A 112 -12.73 5.21 -0.15
C VAL A 112 -14.25 5.22 -0.22
N THR A 113 -14.82 4.13 -0.73
CA THR A 113 -16.26 4.02 -0.86
C THR A 113 -16.85 4.29 0.53
N GLU A 114 -18.00 4.96 0.56
CA GLU A 114 -18.76 5.13 1.81
C GLU A 114 -18.86 3.77 2.54
N ASP A 115 -18.99 2.69 1.76
CA ASP A 115 -18.96 1.30 2.20
C ASP A 115 -17.67 0.91 2.93
N ARG A 116 -16.47 1.27 2.44
CA ARG A 116 -15.18 0.98 3.11
C ARG A 116 -15.05 1.75 4.42
N LEU A 117 -15.54 3.00 4.48
CA LEU A 117 -15.55 3.79 5.73
C LEU A 117 -16.55 3.22 6.74
N LEU A 118 -17.72 2.77 6.26
CA LEU A 118 -18.75 2.13 7.07
C LEU A 118 -18.29 0.77 7.63
N ASP A 119 -17.61 -0.03 6.83
CA ASP A 119 -17.01 -1.30 7.27
C ASP A 119 -15.97 -1.07 8.37
N GLU A 120 -15.11 -0.05 8.23
CA GLU A 120 -14.13 0.29 9.26
C GLU A 120 -14.79 0.86 10.52
N LEU A 121 -15.83 1.68 10.39
CA LEU A 121 -16.66 2.14 11.50
C LEU A 121 -17.30 0.96 12.24
N ALA A 122 -17.79 -0.03 11.50
CA ALA A 122 -18.39 -1.25 12.02
C ALA A 122 -17.39 -2.22 12.68
N LYS A 123 -16.08 -1.96 12.59
CA LYS A 123 -15.02 -2.71 13.31
C LYS A 123 -14.58 -2.00 14.60
N GLN A 124 -14.95 -0.74 14.81
CA GLN A 124 -14.54 0.04 15.99
C GLN A 124 -15.25 -0.39 17.27
N LYS A 125 -14.52 -0.34 18.39
CA LYS A 125 -15.10 -0.57 19.73
C LYS A 125 -16.15 0.51 20.03
N VAL A 126 -17.22 0.16 20.75
CA VAL A 126 -18.32 1.09 21.08
C VAL A 126 -17.85 2.38 21.74
N GLY A 127 -16.78 2.33 22.55
CA GLY A 127 -16.19 3.52 23.17
C GLY A 127 -15.61 4.52 22.17
N VAL A 128 -15.01 4.03 21.07
CA VAL A 128 -14.47 4.88 19.99
C VAL A 128 -15.61 5.51 19.20
N VAL A 129 -16.61 4.69 18.83
CA VAL A 129 -17.82 5.16 18.14
C VAL A 129 -18.54 6.24 18.96
N ARG A 130 -18.63 6.07 20.29
CA ARG A 130 -19.26 7.05 21.19
C ARG A 130 -18.50 8.38 21.24
N LYS A 131 -17.16 8.34 21.28
CA LYS A 131 -16.32 9.55 21.20
C LYS A 131 -16.52 10.26 19.86
N LEU A 132 -16.63 9.49 18.79
CA LEU A 132 -16.84 10.02 17.45
C LEU A 132 -18.20 10.69 17.29
N CYS A 133 -19.28 10.08 17.80
CA CYS A 133 -20.60 10.73 17.84
C CYS A 133 -20.52 12.10 18.55
N LYS A 134 -19.84 12.17 19.70
CA LYS A 134 -19.64 13.45 20.42
C LYS A 134 -18.87 14.48 19.56
N ALA A 135 -17.79 14.08 18.90
CA ALA A 135 -17.00 14.95 18.04
C ALA A 135 -17.76 15.46 16.79
N CYS A 136 -18.74 14.68 16.33
CA CYS A 136 -19.62 15.03 15.22
C CYS A 136 -20.92 15.74 15.66
N ASN A 137 -21.06 16.05 16.94
CA ASN A 137 -22.29 16.61 17.54
C ASN A 137 -23.54 15.75 17.26
N ILE A 138 -23.37 14.43 17.31
CA ILE A 138 -24.42 13.41 17.16
C ILE A 138 -24.72 12.82 18.54
N ASP A 139 -25.98 12.50 18.82
CA ASP A 139 -26.35 11.84 20.07
C ASP A 139 -25.51 10.56 20.26
N SER A 140 -24.89 10.45 21.43
CA SER A 140 -23.94 9.40 21.76
C SER A 140 -24.53 8.36 22.70
N LYS A 141 -25.85 8.32 22.91
CA LYS A 141 -26.56 7.29 23.70
C LYS A 141 -27.05 6.12 22.84
N GLY A 142 -27.33 4.97 23.46
CA GLY A 142 -27.86 3.78 22.78
C GLY A 142 -26.83 2.70 22.49
N SER A 143 -27.25 1.69 21.72
CA SER A 143 -26.46 0.54 21.31
C SER A 143 -25.40 0.92 20.28
N ARG A 144 -24.42 0.03 20.05
CA ARG A 144 -23.39 0.24 19.02
C ARG A 144 -24.01 0.40 17.63
N PHE A 145 -25.06 -0.37 17.33
CA PHE A 145 -25.76 -0.29 16.05
C PHE A 145 -26.42 1.08 15.86
N ASP A 146 -27.11 1.59 16.89
CA ASP A 146 -27.77 2.89 16.83
C ASP A 146 -26.79 4.03 16.54
N LEU A 147 -25.62 3.99 17.19
CA LEU A 147 -24.57 4.99 16.99
C LEU A 147 -24.00 4.95 15.56
N ILE A 148 -23.78 3.76 15.02
CA ILE A 148 -23.27 3.58 13.64
C ILE A 148 -24.30 4.05 12.62
N THR A 149 -25.58 3.72 12.81
CA THR A 149 -26.67 4.16 11.93
C THR A 149 -26.79 5.67 11.89
N ARG A 150 -26.74 6.36 13.05
CA ARG A 150 -26.76 7.83 13.09
C ARG A 150 -25.54 8.47 12.43
N LEU A 151 -24.36 7.89 12.64
CA LEU A 151 -23.14 8.34 11.95
C LEU A 151 -23.29 8.18 10.43
N ARG A 152 -23.82 7.04 9.96
CA ARG A 152 -24.10 6.80 8.53
C ARG A 152 -25.03 7.85 7.94
N GLU A 153 -26.15 8.14 8.59
CA GLU A 153 -27.10 9.15 8.11
C GLU A 153 -26.47 10.55 8.03
N LYS A 154 -25.62 10.90 9.01
CA LYS A 154 -24.98 12.22 9.09
C LYS A 154 -23.75 12.35 8.20
N MET A 155 -23.10 11.24 7.83
CA MET A 155 -21.99 11.19 6.87
C MET A 155 -22.39 11.62 5.45
N LYS A 156 -23.69 11.77 5.15
CA LYS A 156 -24.17 12.48 3.96
C LYS A 156 -23.67 13.93 3.89
N SER A 157 -23.33 14.53 5.04
CA SER A 157 -22.66 15.83 5.10
C SER A 157 -21.14 15.68 5.01
N ARG A 158 -20.51 16.44 4.12
CA ARG A 158 -19.06 16.38 3.88
C ARG A 158 -18.24 16.62 5.15
N GLN A 159 -18.64 17.58 5.97
CA GLN A 159 -17.96 17.91 7.22
C GLN A 159 -17.96 16.76 8.24
N THR A 160 -19.07 16.01 8.33
CA THR A 160 -19.15 14.84 9.22
C THR A 160 -18.39 13.66 8.63
N TYR A 161 -18.49 13.45 7.33
CA TYR A 161 -17.69 12.45 6.63
C TYR A 161 -16.20 12.65 6.89
N ASP A 162 -15.67 13.86 6.73
CA ASP A 162 -14.25 14.15 6.91
C ASP A 162 -13.81 13.95 8.38
N LYS A 163 -14.66 14.32 9.37
CA LYS A 163 -14.39 14.05 10.79
C LYS A 163 -14.41 12.56 11.13
N VAL A 164 -15.37 11.82 10.60
CA VAL A 164 -15.48 10.36 10.76
C VAL A 164 -14.30 9.66 10.11
N PHE A 165 -13.95 10.08 8.90
CA PHE A 165 -12.78 9.62 8.19
C PHE A 165 -11.50 9.87 9.00
N GLN A 166 -11.23 11.10 9.42
CA GLN A 166 -10.05 11.45 10.21
C GLN A 166 -9.98 10.72 11.56
N SER A 167 -11.12 10.48 12.21
CA SER A 167 -11.16 9.83 13.52
C SER A 167 -11.08 8.31 13.45
N ILE A 168 -11.69 7.66 12.46
CA ILE A 168 -11.60 6.20 12.27
C ILE A 168 -10.20 5.85 11.80
N TRP A 169 -9.66 6.65 10.90
CA TRP A 169 -8.28 6.51 10.40
C TRP A 169 -7.26 7.25 11.27
N GLY A 170 -7.64 7.65 12.50
CA GLY A 170 -6.80 8.26 13.53
C GLY A 170 -5.89 7.27 14.29
N ALA A 171 -5.42 6.24 13.58
CA ALA A 171 -4.31 5.36 13.92
C ALA A 171 -3.44 5.30 12.66
N SER A 172 -2.14 4.98 12.75
CA SER A 172 -1.30 4.87 11.53
C SER A 172 -2.02 3.95 10.53
N GLY A 173 -2.07 4.33 9.25
CA GLY A 173 -2.99 3.74 8.27
C GLY A 173 -2.61 2.35 7.76
N GLY A 174 -2.00 1.54 8.63
CA GLY A 174 -1.44 0.24 8.32
C GLY A 174 0.00 0.31 7.85
N TRP A 175 0.49 -0.84 7.45
CA TRP A 175 1.77 -0.97 6.77
C TRP A 175 1.59 -1.76 5.48
N SER A 176 2.08 -1.19 4.39
CA SER A 176 1.98 -1.72 3.04
C SER A 176 3.21 -2.55 2.71
N VAL A 177 3.02 -3.63 1.96
CA VAL A 177 4.12 -4.50 1.53
C VAL A 177 4.04 -4.85 0.07
N ILE A 178 5.21 -5.04 -0.55
CA ILE A 178 5.36 -5.62 -1.88
C ILE A 178 6.17 -6.91 -1.72
N LEU A 179 5.57 -8.05 -2.10
CA LEU A 179 6.18 -9.37 -2.05
C LEU A 179 6.27 -10.00 -3.43
N CYS A 180 7.23 -10.88 -3.68
CA CYS A 180 7.15 -11.79 -4.82
C CYS A 180 6.24 -12.99 -4.51
N PRO A 181 5.84 -13.81 -5.51
CA PRO A 181 5.02 -15.01 -5.32
C PRO A 181 5.60 -16.04 -4.33
N HIS A 182 6.93 -16.02 -4.10
CA HIS A 182 7.60 -16.88 -3.13
C HIS A 182 7.51 -16.37 -1.68
N GLY A 183 6.87 -15.23 -1.44
CA GLY A 183 6.68 -14.66 -0.12
C GLY A 183 7.83 -13.81 0.38
N ILE A 184 8.83 -13.48 -0.43
CA ILE A 184 9.91 -12.58 -0.01
C ILE A 184 9.44 -11.13 -0.15
N VAL A 185 9.57 -10.36 0.93
CA VAL A 185 9.24 -8.94 0.97
C VAL A 185 10.37 -8.11 0.34
N TYR A 186 10.04 -7.21 -0.57
CA TYR A 186 10.98 -6.27 -1.22
C TYR A 186 10.82 -4.83 -0.73
N SER A 187 9.60 -4.48 -0.30
CA SER A 187 9.31 -3.14 0.20
C SER A 187 8.33 -3.18 1.36
N VAL A 188 8.52 -2.30 2.32
CA VAL A 188 7.63 -2.06 3.47
C VAL A 188 7.45 -0.57 3.64
N LYS A 189 6.21 -0.09 3.71
CA LYS A 189 5.88 1.31 4.02
C LYS A 189 4.97 1.37 5.24
N PHE A 190 5.28 2.24 6.19
CA PHE A 190 4.45 2.47 7.38
C PHE A 190 3.63 3.73 7.18
N ASN A 191 2.34 3.57 6.86
CA ASN A 191 1.51 4.69 6.45
C ASN A 191 1.11 5.54 7.66
N LEU A 192 1.30 6.85 7.56
CA LEU A 192 0.88 7.83 8.57
C LEU A 192 -0.61 8.17 8.46
N ARG A 193 -1.18 7.99 7.26
CA ARG A 193 -2.59 8.17 6.90
C ARG A 193 -3.11 6.90 6.25
N ALA A 194 -4.41 6.90 5.97
CA ALA A 194 -5.04 5.88 5.16
C ALA A 194 -4.23 5.52 3.92
N GLU A 195 -4.00 4.22 3.73
CA GLU A 195 -3.41 3.70 2.51
C GLU A 195 -4.28 4.05 1.30
N SER A 196 -3.62 4.40 0.20
CA SER A 196 -4.23 4.64 -1.10
C SER A 196 -3.26 4.23 -2.22
N PRO A 197 -3.72 4.18 -3.49
CA PRO A 197 -2.85 3.89 -4.64
C PRO A 197 -1.56 4.70 -4.69
N ARG A 198 -1.57 5.92 -4.14
CA ARG A 198 -0.39 6.78 -4.00
C ARG A 198 0.77 6.09 -3.27
N ASP A 199 0.48 5.29 -2.25
CA ASP A 199 1.49 4.65 -1.44
C ASP A 199 2.24 3.57 -2.20
N PHE A 200 1.53 2.76 -2.97
CA PHE A 200 2.16 1.78 -3.85
C PHE A 200 2.80 2.42 -5.07
N ALA A 201 2.22 3.49 -5.62
CA ALA A 201 2.86 4.28 -6.67
C ALA A 201 4.21 4.86 -6.21
N ASP A 202 4.29 5.43 -5.01
CA ASP A 202 5.54 5.91 -4.41
C ASP A 202 6.58 4.78 -4.32
N LEU A 203 6.20 3.60 -3.82
CA LEU A 203 7.10 2.46 -3.69
C LEU A 203 7.60 2.00 -5.07
N LEU A 204 6.70 1.78 -6.02
CA LEU A 204 7.02 1.29 -7.35
C LEU A 204 7.87 2.28 -8.17
N LEU A 205 7.58 3.58 -8.08
CA LEU A 205 8.39 4.62 -8.73
C LEU A 205 9.77 4.79 -8.08
N SER A 206 9.96 4.27 -6.86
CA SER A 206 11.27 4.22 -6.19
C SER A 206 12.07 2.97 -6.55
N TRP A 207 11.49 2.00 -7.28
CA TRP A 207 12.18 0.80 -7.74
C TRP A 207 13.00 1.09 -9.01
N LYS A 208 14.17 0.46 -9.10
CA LYS A 208 15.05 0.56 -10.27
C LYS A 208 14.41 -0.03 -11.52
N HIS A 209 13.66 -1.12 -11.36
CA HIS A 209 12.94 -1.79 -12.43
C HIS A 209 11.51 -2.07 -11.96
N MET A 210 10.53 -1.54 -12.71
CA MET A 210 9.13 -1.78 -12.47
C MET A 210 8.79 -3.26 -12.69
N PRO A 211 8.03 -3.94 -11.82
CA PRO A 211 7.58 -5.30 -12.08
C PRO A 211 6.73 -5.37 -13.35
N ASN A 212 6.86 -6.44 -14.14
CA ASN A 212 5.99 -6.65 -15.30
C ASN A 212 4.54 -6.94 -14.90
N VAL A 213 4.29 -7.56 -13.75
CA VAL A 213 2.92 -7.84 -13.26
C VAL A 213 2.81 -7.47 -11.79
N CYS A 214 1.93 -6.50 -11.50
CA CYS A 214 1.56 -6.11 -10.15
C CYS A 214 0.16 -6.63 -9.81
N VAL A 215 0.02 -7.38 -8.73
CA VAL A 215 -1.29 -7.85 -8.21
C VAL A 215 -1.69 -6.99 -7.03
N TYR A 216 -2.87 -6.37 -7.10
CA TYR A 216 -3.33 -5.40 -6.11
C TYR A 216 -4.87 -5.31 -6.06
N ASP A 217 -5.44 -5.04 -4.89
CA ASP A 217 -6.89 -4.96 -4.68
C ASP A 217 -7.55 -3.80 -5.42
N PHE A 218 -6.81 -2.71 -5.66
CA PHE A 218 -7.30 -1.51 -6.36
C PHE A 218 -6.48 -1.17 -7.61
N ALA A 219 -6.34 -2.18 -8.49
CA ALA A 219 -5.55 -2.13 -9.71
C ALA A 219 -5.79 -0.87 -10.58
N ARG A 220 -7.06 -0.52 -10.83
CA ARG A 220 -7.41 0.67 -11.63
C ARG A 220 -6.91 1.97 -10.99
N GLY A 221 -7.04 2.10 -9.68
CA GLY A 221 -6.57 3.26 -8.94
C GLY A 221 -5.06 3.40 -9.01
N LEU A 222 -4.33 2.28 -8.90
CA LEU A 222 -2.88 2.25 -9.01
C LEU A 222 -2.38 2.67 -10.38
N VAL A 223 -2.96 2.12 -11.45
CA VAL A 223 -2.60 2.50 -12.82
C VAL A 223 -2.81 3.99 -13.04
N ALA A 224 -4.03 4.47 -12.76
CA ALA A 224 -4.37 5.86 -13.02
C ALA A 224 -3.47 6.81 -12.21
N HIS A 225 -3.20 6.50 -10.94
CA HIS A 225 -2.33 7.34 -10.10
C HIS A 225 -0.88 7.32 -10.58
N THR A 226 -0.33 6.16 -10.91
CA THR A 226 1.07 6.00 -11.31
C THR A 226 1.34 6.60 -12.69
N ASN A 227 0.46 6.34 -13.67
CA ASN A 227 0.59 6.89 -15.02
C ASN A 227 0.48 8.42 -15.05
N LEU A 228 -0.40 9.01 -14.22
CA LEU A 228 -0.51 10.47 -14.12
C LEU A 228 0.76 11.15 -13.59
N ARG A 229 1.59 10.43 -12.82
CA ARG A 229 2.83 10.98 -12.26
C ARG A 229 4.02 10.93 -13.21
N VAL A 230 3.93 10.11 -14.26
CA VAL A 230 4.98 9.98 -15.27
C VAL A 230 4.33 9.98 -16.67
N PRO A 231 3.72 11.09 -17.09
CA PRO A 231 2.93 11.14 -18.32
C PRO A 231 3.76 10.90 -19.59
N ASP A 232 5.05 11.27 -19.57
CA ASP A 232 5.96 11.12 -20.71
C ASP A 232 6.40 9.67 -20.94
N LYS A 233 6.35 8.84 -19.89
CA LYS A 233 6.67 7.41 -19.93
C LYS A 233 5.71 6.66 -19.02
N LEU A 234 4.53 6.35 -19.55
CA LEU A 234 3.47 5.64 -18.84
C LEU A 234 4.05 4.37 -18.18
N PRO A 235 4.09 4.26 -16.85
CA PRO A 235 4.71 3.10 -16.19
C PRO A 235 3.93 1.81 -16.40
N PHE A 236 2.61 1.89 -16.55
CA PHE A 236 1.75 0.74 -16.84
C PHE A 236 1.21 0.79 -18.27
N HIS A 237 1.67 -0.15 -19.09
CA HIS A 237 1.34 -0.31 -20.50
C HIS A 237 1.56 -1.79 -20.91
N PRO A 238 0.94 -2.27 -22.00
CA PRO A 238 -0.04 -1.60 -22.86
C PRO A 238 -1.42 -1.46 -22.19
N HIS A 239 -2.33 -0.77 -22.86
CA HIS A 239 -3.77 -0.70 -22.51
C HIS A 239 -4.06 -0.27 -21.06
N GLU A 240 -3.27 0.68 -20.52
CA GLU A 240 -3.36 1.10 -19.12
C GLU A 240 -3.14 -0.09 -18.15
N GLY A 241 -2.18 -0.96 -18.49
CA GLY A 241 -1.81 -2.15 -17.71
C GLY A 241 -2.89 -3.24 -17.68
N ARG A 242 -3.79 -3.29 -18.65
CA ARG A 242 -4.74 -4.41 -18.85
C ARG A 242 -4.12 -5.45 -19.77
N LEU A 243 -4.57 -6.71 -19.66
CA LEU A 243 -4.04 -7.81 -20.46
C LEU A 243 -4.46 -7.76 -21.93
N ALA A 244 -5.54 -7.05 -22.25
CA ALA A 244 -6.00 -6.85 -23.62
C ALA A 244 -6.60 -5.44 -23.78
N GLU A 245 -6.75 -5.00 -25.02
CA GLU A 245 -7.39 -3.74 -25.35
C GLU A 245 -8.85 -3.72 -24.86
N PRO A 246 -9.34 -2.62 -24.28
CA PRO A 246 -10.68 -2.55 -23.68
C PRO A 246 -11.82 -2.39 -24.70
N THR A 247 -11.89 -3.29 -25.68
CA THR A 247 -12.97 -3.39 -26.69
C THR A 247 -14.12 -4.26 -26.18
N GLU A 248 -15.30 -4.11 -26.79
CA GLU A 248 -16.47 -4.92 -26.43
C GLU A 248 -16.24 -6.41 -26.70
N GLU A 249 -15.52 -6.75 -27.77
CA GLU A 249 -15.18 -8.13 -28.15
C GLU A 249 -14.28 -8.80 -27.11
N ASN A 250 -13.22 -8.10 -26.67
CA ASN A 250 -12.30 -8.64 -25.65
C ASN A 250 -13.00 -8.80 -24.30
N VAL A 251 -13.83 -7.83 -23.91
CA VAL A 251 -14.63 -7.92 -22.68
C VAL A 251 -15.57 -9.11 -22.74
N LYS A 252 -16.27 -9.31 -23.85
CA LYS A 252 -17.18 -10.44 -24.04
C LYS A 252 -16.43 -11.78 -24.05
N ALA A 253 -15.32 -11.89 -24.77
CA ALA A 253 -14.48 -13.09 -24.78
C ALA A 253 -13.93 -13.44 -23.38
N ALA A 254 -13.58 -12.42 -22.58
CA ALA A 254 -13.18 -12.64 -21.19
C ALA A 254 -14.35 -13.08 -20.29
N GLN A 255 -15.55 -12.55 -20.51
CA GLN A 255 -16.78 -12.95 -19.79
C GLN A 255 -17.17 -14.41 -20.11
N ASP A 256 -17.05 -14.79 -21.37
CA ASP A 256 -17.32 -16.13 -21.88
C ASP A 256 -16.20 -17.14 -21.53
N GLY A 257 -15.09 -16.66 -20.93
CA GLY A 257 -13.95 -17.49 -20.53
C GLY A 257 -13.07 -17.98 -21.70
N SER A 258 -13.31 -17.49 -22.92
CA SER A 258 -12.59 -17.87 -24.14
C SER A 258 -11.32 -17.04 -24.35
N LEU A 259 -11.19 -15.87 -23.73
CA LEU A 259 -9.97 -15.06 -23.81
C LEU A 259 -8.82 -15.67 -23.00
N LYS A 260 -7.67 -15.83 -23.65
CA LYS A 260 -6.38 -16.17 -23.03
C LYS A 260 -5.30 -15.24 -23.57
N VAL A 261 -4.49 -14.70 -22.65
CA VAL A 261 -3.36 -13.81 -22.96
C VAL A 261 -2.10 -14.53 -22.52
N ASN A 262 -1.28 -14.95 -23.48
CA ASN A 262 -0.02 -15.65 -23.20
C ASN A 262 1.09 -14.62 -22.94
N LEU A 263 1.77 -14.77 -21.81
CA LEU A 263 2.94 -13.98 -21.43
C LEU A 263 4.17 -14.92 -21.30
N PRO A 264 4.66 -15.51 -22.41
CA PRO A 264 5.69 -16.55 -22.39
C PRO A 264 7.00 -16.08 -21.76
N TRP A 265 7.27 -14.76 -21.82
CA TRP A 265 8.44 -14.13 -21.24
C TRP A 265 8.51 -14.17 -19.71
N LEU A 266 7.44 -14.61 -19.04
CA LEU A 266 7.46 -14.92 -17.60
C LEU A 266 8.27 -16.20 -17.30
N HIS A 267 8.39 -17.11 -18.25
CA HIS A 267 9.16 -18.35 -18.10
C HIS A 267 10.52 -18.29 -18.80
N GLU A 268 10.56 -17.69 -19.99
CA GLU A 268 11.77 -17.62 -20.80
C GLU A 268 12.05 -16.17 -21.20
N ARG A 269 13.18 -15.61 -20.76
CA ARG A 269 13.55 -14.23 -21.05
C ARG A 269 13.53 -13.95 -22.55
N MET A 270 12.86 -12.87 -22.94
CA MET A 270 12.81 -12.40 -24.32
C MET A 270 14.03 -11.54 -24.66
N ASP A 271 14.51 -11.64 -25.89
CA ASP A 271 15.48 -10.70 -26.44
C ASP A 271 14.79 -9.36 -26.72
N SER A 272 15.09 -8.36 -25.90
CA SER A 272 14.45 -7.06 -25.98
C SER A 272 15.15 -6.15 -26.97
N VAL A 273 14.35 -5.45 -27.78
CA VAL A 273 14.77 -4.32 -28.62
C VAL A 273 14.42 -2.95 -28.00
N ASN A 274 13.72 -2.94 -26.86
CA ASN A 274 13.25 -1.71 -26.22
C ASN A 274 14.30 -1.11 -25.28
N GLU A 275 14.21 0.20 -25.05
CA GLU A 275 15.02 0.87 -24.04
C GLU A 275 14.51 0.54 -22.63
N ASN A 276 15.38 -0.05 -21.80
CA ASN A 276 15.15 -0.40 -20.39
C ASN A 276 14.03 -1.43 -20.14
N PRO A 277 14.12 -2.66 -20.70
CA PRO A 277 13.21 -3.75 -20.33
C PRO A 277 13.42 -4.20 -18.89
N HIS A 278 12.45 -4.94 -18.35
CA HIS A 278 12.64 -5.61 -17.07
C HIS A 278 13.77 -6.66 -17.19
N PRO A 279 14.76 -6.67 -16.28
CA PRO A 279 16.02 -7.40 -16.49
C PRO A 279 15.84 -8.93 -16.55
N VAL A 280 14.86 -9.47 -15.83
CA VAL A 280 14.61 -10.92 -15.74
C VAL A 280 13.85 -11.44 -16.96
N THR A 281 12.91 -10.67 -17.49
CA THR A 281 11.96 -11.14 -18.51
C THR A 281 12.27 -10.60 -19.90
N GLY A 282 13.00 -9.50 -20.02
CA GLY A 282 13.22 -8.80 -21.28
C GLY A 282 11.99 -8.05 -21.81
N SER A 283 10.85 -8.14 -21.11
CA SER A 283 9.62 -7.44 -21.48
C SER A 283 9.61 -6.02 -20.92
N SER A 284 9.11 -5.10 -21.74
CA SER A 284 8.78 -3.74 -21.31
C SER A 284 7.32 -3.61 -20.89
N ASP A 285 6.51 -4.66 -21.01
CA ASP A 285 5.09 -4.57 -20.65
C ASP A 285 4.91 -4.69 -19.13
N HIS A 286 4.03 -3.84 -18.60
CA HIS A 286 3.74 -3.66 -17.19
C HIS A 286 2.22 -3.63 -16.95
N TYR A 287 1.72 -4.69 -16.33
CA TYR A 287 0.30 -4.92 -16.06
C TYR A 287 -0.03 -4.74 -14.58
N VAL A 288 -1.27 -4.35 -14.30
CA VAL A 288 -1.84 -4.39 -12.95
C VAL A 288 -3.12 -5.21 -12.95
N LEU A 289 -3.06 -6.32 -12.23
CA LEU A 289 -4.12 -7.32 -12.13
C LEU A 289 -4.81 -7.22 -10.77
N TYR A 290 -6.10 -7.55 -10.74
CA TYR A 290 -6.83 -7.64 -9.48
C TYR A 290 -6.41 -8.88 -8.72
N ASP A 291 -6.29 -8.74 -7.40
CA ASP A 291 -6.26 -9.91 -6.53
C ASP A 291 -7.60 -10.67 -6.60
N ARG A 292 -7.52 -12.00 -6.59
CA ARG A 292 -8.65 -12.92 -6.82
C ARG A 292 -9.81 -12.69 -5.85
N PHE A 293 -9.52 -12.29 -4.62
CA PHE A 293 -10.56 -12.04 -3.61
C PHE A 293 -11.33 -10.73 -3.84
N HIS A 294 -10.81 -9.85 -4.69
CA HIS A 294 -11.37 -8.53 -4.95
C HIS A 294 -11.92 -8.35 -6.38
N GLU A 295 -11.79 -9.36 -7.25
CA GLU A 295 -12.33 -9.38 -8.61
C GLU A 295 -13.86 -9.20 -8.68
N GLY A 296 -14.61 -9.56 -7.62
CA GLY A 296 -16.07 -9.43 -7.55
C GLY A 296 -16.59 -8.03 -7.24
N ASN A 297 -15.72 -7.11 -6.80
CA ASN A 297 -16.13 -5.77 -6.35
C ASN A 297 -16.00 -4.69 -7.45
N THR A 298 -15.61 -5.08 -8.66
CA THR A 298 -15.35 -4.16 -9.77
C THR A 298 -16.65 -3.68 -10.41
N LYS A 299 -16.81 -2.36 -10.57
CA LYS A 299 -18.00 -1.75 -11.18
C LYS A 299 -17.86 -1.50 -12.69
N ASP A 300 -16.64 -1.53 -13.22
CA ASP A 300 -16.36 -1.32 -14.64
C ASP A 300 -16.29 -2.67 -15.37
N PRO A 301 -17.13 -2.93 -16.40
CA PRO A 301 -17.08 -4.18 -17.17
C PRO A 301 -15.70 -4.50 -17.75
N LYS A 302 -14.89 -3.46 -18.04
CA LYS A 302 -13.55 -3.61 -18.62
C LYS A 302 -12.52 -4.13 -17.61
N ASP A 303 -12.82 -4.11 -16.31
CA ASP A 303 -11.94 -4.65 -15.28
C ASP A 303 -11.80 -6.18 -15.37
N ILE A 304 -12.68 -6.86 -16.11
CA ILE A 304 -12.50 -8.28 -16.41
C ILE A 304 -11.17 -8.57 -17.13
N LEU A 305 -10.63 -7.61 -17.87
CA LEU A 305 -9.34 -7.71 -18.58
C LEU A 305 -8.12 -7.59 -17.65
N ARG A 306 -8.34 -7.46 -16.34
CA ARG A 306 -7.30 -7.44 -15.28
C ARG A 306 -7.33 -8.71 -14.43
N ARG A 307 -8.04 -9.74 -14.87
CA ARG A 307 -8.16 -11.01 -14.14
C ARG A 307 -6.95 -11.90 -14.33
N ILE A 308 -6.45 -12.44 -13.23
CA ILE A 308 -5.27 -13.34 -13.24
C ILE A 308 -5.53 -14.58 -14.10
N GLN A 309 -6.77 -15.09 -14.13
CA GLN A 309 -7.10 -16.34 -14.85
C GLN A 309 -7.04 -16.22 -16.38
N LEU A 310 -6.87 -15.00 -16.90
CA LEU A 310 -6.65 -14.75 -18.33
C LEU A 310 -5.22 -15.12 -18.75
N VAL A 311 -4.26 -15.20 -17.83
CA VAL A 311 -2.85 -15.52 -18.13
C VAL A 311 -2.53 -16.96 -17.74
N PRO A 312 -2.33 -17.89 -18.71
CA PRO A 312 -1.98 -19.28 -18.43
C PRO A 312 -0.70 -19.44 -17.61
N GLU A 313 0.32 -18.62 -17.87
CA GLU A 313 1.63 -18.69 -17.23
C GLU A 313 1.60 -18.34 -15.72
N LEU A 314 0.60 -17.55 -15.29
CA LEU A 314 0.40 -17.26 -13.87
C LEU A 314 -0.36 -18.38 -13.14
N LYS A 315 -0.98 -19.32 -13.88
CA LYS A 315 -1.80 -20.38 -13.28
C LYS A 315 -0.94 -21.39 -12.54
N GLY A 316 -1.22 -21.57 -11.25
CA GLY A 316 -0.51 -22.52 -10.39
C GLY A 316 0.80 -21.98 -9.83
N TRP A 317 1.44 -21.02 -10.51
CA TRP A 317 2.66 -20.36 -10.04
C TRP A 317 2.38 -19.15 -9.14
N LEU A 318 1.41 -18.29 -9.51
CA LEU A 318 1.06 -17.13 -8.69
C LEU A 318 0.19 -17.57 -7.50
N ASN A 319 0.80 -17.60 -6.31
CA ASN A 319 0.07 -17.72 -5.05
C ASN A 319 -0.43 -16.34 -4.62
N SER A 320 -1.65 -15.97 -5.01
CA SER A 320 -2.22 -14.69 -4.58
C SER A 320 -2.45 -14.62 -3.07
N GLN A 321 -2.52 -15.78 -2.37
CA GLN A 321 -2.69 -15.86 -0.91
C GLN A 321 -1.40 -15.63 -0.11
N VAL A 322 -0.27 -15.44 -0.79
CA VAL A 322 1.04 -15.38 -0.13
C VAL A 322 1.14 -14.20 0.85
N VAL A 323 0.50 -13.08 0.51
CA VAL A 323 0.52 -11.88 1.35
C VAL A 323 -0.35 -12.06 2.59
N GLU A 324 -1.47 -12.78 2.49
CA GLU A 324 -2.35 -13.11 3.60
C GLU A 324 -1.71 -14.14 4.53
N GLN A 325 -0.95 -15.09 3.99
CA GLN A 325 -0.15 -16.03 4.77
C GLN A 325 0.95 -15.30 5.55
N PHE A 326 1.65 -14.38 4.89
CA PHE A 326 2.61 -13.49 5.53
C PHE A 326 1.96 -12.67 6.65
N PHE A 327 0.84 -11.99 6.37
CA PHE A 327 0.11 -11.24 7.39
C PHE A 327 -0.41 -12.13 8.52
N ALA A 328 -0.85 -13.36 8.23
CA ALA A 328 -1.28 -14.31 9.25
C ALA A 328 -0.16 -14.63 10.24
N ASN A 329 1.07 -14.80 9.75
CA ASN A 329 2.25 -14.98 10.59
C ASN A 329 2.55 -13.74 11.43
N MET A 330 2.44 -12.55 10.83
CA MET A 330 2.69 -11.27 11.50
C MET A 330 1.64 -10.93 12.57
N ARG A 331 0.42 -11.47 12.47
CA ARG A 331 -0.66 -11.24 13.46
C ARG A 331 -0.26 -11.63 14.89
N LYS A 332 0.65 -12.59 15.06
CA LYS A 332 1.18 -13.00 16.38
C LYS A 332 1.87 -11.84 17.09
N SER A 333 2.44 -10.91 16.34
CA SER A 333 3.18 -9.75 16.84
C SER A 333 2.32 -8.52 17.11
N ASN A 334 1.08 -8.51 16.62
CA ASN A 334 0.22 -7.31 16.63
C ASN A 334 0.02 -6.72 18.03
N TYR A 335 -0.08 -7.56 19.06
CA TYR A 335 -0.32 -7.11 20.42
C TYR A 335 0.79 -6.19 20.92
N PHE A 336 2.06 -6.63 20.85
CA PHE A 336 3.17 -5.81 21.34
C PHE A 336 3.46 -4.64 20.40
N LEU A 337 3.38 -4.85 19.08
CA LEU A 337 3.63 -3.81 18.08
C LEU A 337 2.68 -2.62 18.22
N SER A 338 1.42 -2.87 18.57
CA SER A 338 0.42 -1.80 18.72
C SER A 338 0.59 -0.95 19.98
N ASN A 339 1.45 -1.39 20.91
CA ASN A 339 1.72 -0.70 22.17
C ASN A 339 3.10 -0.01 22.18
N MET A 340 3.82 -0.06 21.07
CA MET A 340 5.15 0.54 20.92
C MET A 340 5.07 1.99 20.45
N SER A 341 6.12 2.76 20.77
CA SER A 341 6.34 4.06 20.13
C SER A 341 6.54 3.88 18.61
N PRO A 342 6.25 4.89 17.79
CA PRO A 342 6.35 4.77 16.33
C PRO A 342 7.74 4.33 15.83
N SER A 343 8.81 4.91 16.35
CA SER A 343 10.18 4.55 15.98
C SER A 343 10.54 3.11 16.38
N THR A 344 10.17 2.69 17.60
CA THR A 344 10.33 1.29 18.05
C THR A 344 9.56 0.33 17.14
N HIS A 345 8.35 0.73 16.76
CA HIS A 345 7.46 -0.07 15.92
C HIS A 345 8.09 -0.33 14.55
N VAL A 346 8.49 0.72 13.84
CA VAL A 346 9.06 0.57 12.49
C VAL A 346 10.39 -0.18 12.52
N PHE A 347 11.21 0.06 13.55
CA PHE A 347 12.45 -0.68 13.77
C PHE A 347 12.19 -2.19 13.93
N LEU A 348 11.33 -2.58 14.86
CA LEU A 348 11.06 -4.00 15.11
C LEU A 348 10.35 -4.67 13.93
N MET A 349 9.40 -3.99 13.29
CA MET A 349 8.74 -4.52 12.11
C MET A 349 9.71 -4.81 10.97
N ARG A 350 10.63 -3.88 10.67
CA ARG A 350 11.68 -4.12 9.67
C ARG A 350 12.53 -5.35 10.03
N ASN A 351 12.93 -5.48 11.30
CA ASN A 351 13.72 -6.63 11.75
C ASN A 351 12.97 -7.96 11.65
N ILE A 352 11.69 -8.00 12.05
CA ILE A 352 10.84 -9.19 11.92
C ILE A 352 10.69 -9.57 10.44
N THR A 353 10.43 -8.59 9.57
CA THR A 353 10.36 -8.83 8.11
C THR A 353 11.69 -9.33 7.55
N HIS A 354 12.81 -8.77 7.98
CA HIS A 354 14.13 -9.23 7.55
C HIS A 354 14.41 -10.68 7.97
N HIS A 355 14.04 -11.03 9.21
CA HIS A 355 14.16 -12.41 9.70
C HIS A 355 13.25 -13.35 8.90
N TYR A 356 11.99 -12.97 8.68
CA TYR A 356 11.04 -13.72 7.85
C TYR A 356 11.60 -13.99 6.45
N ASN A 357 12.15 -12.98 5.77
CA ASN A 357 12.76 -13.15 4.45
C ASN A 357 14.03 -14.02 4.45
N THR A 358 14.64 -14.27 5.61
CA THR A 358 15.88 -15.07 5.71
C THR A 358 15.57 -16.55 5.97
N VAL A 359 14.39 -16.84 6.53
CA VAL A 359 13.92 -18.20 6.81
C VAL A 359 12.93 -18.72 5.77
N THR A 360 12.45 -17.84 4.88
CA THR A 360 11.59 -18.14 3.72
C THR A 360 12.49 -18.23 2.50
#